data_AF-A0A366M7X6-F1
#
_entry.id   AF-A0A366M7X6-F1
#
_cell.length_a   1.000
_cell.length_b   1.000
_cell.length_c   1.000
_cell.angle_alpha   90.00
_cell.angle_beta   90.00
_cell.angle_gamma   90.00
#
_symmetry.space_group_name_H-M   'P 1'
#
loop_
_entity.id
_entity.type
_entity.pdbx_description
1 polymer ?
#
loop_
_entity_poly.entity_id
_entity_poly.type
_entity_poly.pdbx_seq_one_letter_code
_entity_poly.pdbx_strand_id
1 'polypeptide(L)'
;MTDQRSPLARADDAKRRRDIDGELGAIKDGYEALTSAPWYPARAGDILHVHYEALDVAAWGETYLVTGGRFGVELLLLAHTAQDADAAGAYAPGMPDDPIMEAWMEAGPGALMVVRDGRVIHPAGES
;
A
#
# COMPACT_ATOMS: atom_id res chain seq x y z
N MET A 1 9.02 -15.64 -8.40
CA MET A 1 7.92 -15.10 -7.57
C MET A 1 8.44 -13.83 -6.94
N THR A 2 7.82 -12.69 -7.24
CA THR A 2 8.13 -11.41 -6.61
C THR A 2 7.75 -11.50 -5.13
N ASP A 3 8.67 -11.19 -4.21
CA ASP A 3 8.40 -11.17 -2.77
C ASP A 3 7.28 -10.15 -2.49
N GLN A 4 6.12 -10.63 -2.04
CA GLN A 4 4.90 -9.84 -1.87
C GLN A 4 4.86 -9.07 -0.54
N ARG A 5 5.85 -9.30 0.33
CA ARG A 5 5.95 -8.61 1.62
C ARG A 5 6.20 -7.12 1.41
N SER A 6 5.77 -6.35 2.40
CA SER A 6 6.14 -4.95 2.59
C SER A 6 7.64 -4.70 2.37
N PRO A 7 8.01 -3.74 1.50
CA PRO A 7 9.38 -3.26 1.38
C PRO A 7 9.99 -2.85 2.73
N LEU A 8 9.22 -2.18 3.60
CA LEU A 8 9.72 -1.81 4.93
C LEU A 8 9.86 -3.00 5.87
N ALA A 9 8.97 -3.99 5.83
CA ALA A 9 9.14 -5.21 6.62
C ALA A 9 10.42 -5.97 6.22
N ARG A 10 10.71 -6.03 4.91
CA ARG A 10 11.97 -6.60 4.39
C ARG A 10 13.19 -5.79 4.85
N ALA A 11 13.09 -4.47 4.84
CA ALA A 11 14.15 -3.57 5.29
C ALA A 11 14.42 -3.75 6.80
N ASP A 12 13.38 -3.84 7.62
CA ASP A 12 13.49 -4.09 9.06
C ASP A 12 14.09 -5.47 9.38
N ASP A 13 13.74 -6.51 8.62
CA ASP A 13 14.39 -7.83 8.70
C ASP A 13 15.91 -7.73 8.45
N ALA A 14 16.31 -7.00 7.41
CA ALA A 14 17.72 -6.81 7.08
C ALA A 14 18.45 -6.00 8.17
N LYS A 15 17.83 -4.92 8.63
CA LYS A 15 18.33 -4.08 9.73
C LYS A 15 18.54 -4.86 11.02
N ARG A 16 17.59 -5.75 11.40
CA ARG A 16 17.74 -6.64 12.56
C ARG A 16 18.97 -7.55 12.46
N ARG A 17 19.37 -7.91 11.24
CA ARG A 17 20.58 -8.71 10.94
C ARG A 17 21.83 -7.85 10.72
N ARG A 18 21.72 -6.51 10.84
CA ARG A 18 22.77 -5.53 10.53
C ARG A 18 23.26 -5.61 9.08
N ASP A 19 22.37 -5.99 8.17
CA ASP A 19 22.60 -6.08 6.74
C ASP A 19 22.15 -4.77 6.06
N ILE A 20 23.09 -3.81 5.96
CA ILE A 20 22.80 -2.47 5.42
C ILE A 20 22.46 -2.53 3.93
N ASP A 21 23.17 -3.36 3.17
CA ASP A 21 22.92 -3.51 1.73
C ASP A 21 21.55 -4.14 1.49
N GLY A 22 21.15 -5.12 2.31
CA GLY A 22 19.81 -5.70 2.29
C GLY A 22 18.71 -4.71 2.65
N GLU A 23 18.94 -3.82 3.62
CA GLU A 23 18.00 -2.76 4.02
C GLU A 23 17.77 -1.79 2.86
N LEU A 24 18.85 -1.26 2.28
CA LEU A 24 18.77 -0.34 1.14
C LEU A 24 18.22 -1.01 -0.11
N GLY A 25 18.57 -2.28 -0.35
CA GLY A 25 18.05 -3.07 -1.45
C GLY A 25 16.54 -3.23 -1.37
N ALA A 26 16.00 -3.58 -0.20
CA ALA A 26 14.56 -3.75 -0.01
C ALA A 26 13.76 -2.46 -0.31
N ILE A 27 14.27 -1.31 0.14
CA ILE A 27 13.62 -0.01 -0.10
C ILE A 27 13.67 0.34 -1.60
N LYS A 28 14.83 0.18 -2.24
CA LYS A 28 15.00 0.47 -3.67
C LYS A 28 14.14 -0.43 -4.54
N ASP A 29 14.18 -1.74 -4.29
CA ASP A 29 13.36 -2.71 -5.02
C ASP A 29 11.87 -2.39 -4.89
N GLY A 30 11.42 -2.02 -3.68
CA GLY A 30 10.03 -1.65 -3.42
C GLY A 30 9.60 -0.42 -4.22
N TYR A 31 10.44 0.62 -4.20
CA TYR A 31 10.23 1.85 -4.98
C TYR A 31 10.23 1.57 -6.49
N GLU A 32 11.21 0.83 -7.00
CA GLU A 32 11.32 0.47 -8.42
C GLU A 32 10.13 -0.38 -8.86
N ALA A 33 9.66 -1.33 -8.04
CA ALA A 33 8.50 -2.16 -8.35
C ALA A 33 7.20 -1.33 -8.48
N LEU A 34 6.99 -0.34 -7.60
CA LEU A 34 5.85 0.56 -7.70
C LEU A 34 5.96 1.46 -8.94
N THR A 35 7.08 2.15 -9.08
CA THR A 35 7.25 3.21 -10.09
C THR A 35 7.40 2.67 -11.51
N SER A 36 7.77 1.40 -11.67
CA SER A 36 7.77 0.71 -12.97
C SER A 36 6.43 0.06 -13.32
N ALA A 37 5.46 0.03 -12.39
CA ALA A 37 4.17 -0.57 -12.66
C ALA A 37 3.39 0.25 -13.71
N PRO A 38 2.81 -0.40 -14.73
CA PRO A 38 2.16 0.32 -15.85
C PRO A 38 0.90 1.09 -15.44
N TRP A 39 0.36 0.81 -14.26
CA TRP A 39 -0.79 1.50 -13.72
C TRP A 39 -0.42 2.74 -12.89
N TYR A 40 0.84 2.84 -12.46
CA TYR A 40 1.37 3.94 -11.64
C TYR A 40 1.78 5.13 -12.55
N PRO A 41 1.55 6.39 -12.14
CA PRO A 41 0.98 6.83 -10.87
C PRO A 41 -0.53 6.57 -10.75
N ALA A 42 -1.02 6.56 -9.50
CA ALA A 42 -2.44 6.56 -9.21
C ALA A 42 -3.12 7.81 -9.80
N ARG A 43 -4.38 7.71 -10.16
CA ARG A 43 -5.17 8.83 -10.68
C ARG A 43 -6.50 8.94 -9.97
N ALA A 44 -7.09 10.13 -10.00
CA ALA A 44 -8.43 10.36 -9.45
C ALA A 44 -9.45 9.36 -10.06
N GLY A 45 -10.26 8.76 -9.20
CA GLY A 45 -11.22 7.72 -9.54
C GLY A 45 -10.72 6.29 -9.35
N ASP A 46 -9.43 6.07 -9.13
CA ASP A 46 -8.92 4.76 -8.72
C ASP A 46 -9.40 4.42 -7.30
N ILE A 47 -9.61 3.14 -7.04
CA ILE A 47 -9.91 2.61 -5.71
C ILE A 47 -8.71 1.80 -5.25
N LEU A 48 -8.23 2.10 -4.04
CA LEU A 48 -7.24 1.31 -3.34
C LEU A 48 -7.94 0.52 -2.24
N HIS A 49 -7.74 -0.79 -2.22
CA HIS A 49 -8.14 -1.64 -1.09
C HIS A 49 -6.89 -2.18 -0.41
N VAL A 50 -6.86 -2.10 0.91
CA VAL A 50 -5.78 -2.65 1.75
C VAL A 50 -6.37 -3.76 2.60
N HIS A 51 -5.79 -4.95 2.51
CA HIS A 51 -6.12 -6.07 3.39
C HIS A 51 -5.06 -6.25 4.47
N TYR A 52 -5.49 -6.31 5.72
CA TYR A 52 -4.65 -6.62 6.86
C TYR A 52 -4.96 -8.03 7.34
N GLU A 53 -3.97 -8.91 7.22
CA GLU A 53 -4.06 -10.29 7.68
C GLU A 53 -4.25 -10.38 9.19
N ALA A 54 -4.85 -11.48 9.64
CA ALA A 54 -5.03 -11.72 11.07
C ALA A 54 -3.66 -11.90 11.77
N LEU A 55 -3.46 -11.14 12.84
CA LEU A 55 -2.33 -11.28 13.76
C LEU A 55 -2.88 -11.49 15.17
N ASP A 56 -2.55 -10.60 16.12
CA ASP A 56 -3.17 -10.55 17.45
C ASP A 56 -4.57 -9.90 17.43
N VAL A 57 -4.96 -9.35 16.28
CA VAL A 57 -6.31 -8.82 15.98
C VAL A 57 -6.91 -9.58 14.79
N ALA A 58 -8.24 -9.54 14.68
CA ALA A 58 -8.94 -10.14 13.55
C ALA A 58 -8.52 -9.47 12.23
N ALA A 59 -8.47 -10.26 11.15
CA ALA A 59 -8.26 -9.74 9.81
C ALA A 59 -9.30 -8.67 9.49
N TRP A 60 -8.86 -7.62 8.80
CA TRP A 60 -9.71 -6.49 8.43
C TRP A 60 -9.18 -5.83 7.14
N GLY A 61 -9.83 -4.78 6.72
CA GLY A 61 -9.43 -4.05 5.52
C GLY A 61 -10.01 -2.67 5.43
N GLU A 62 -9.45 -1.90 4.52
CA GLU A 62 -9.78 -0.51 4.24
C GLU A 62 -9.96 -0.32 2.75
N THR A 63 -10.89 0.56 2.39
CA THR A 63 -11.13 0.95 1.01
C THR A 63 -11.05 2.45 0.90
N TYR A 64 -10.18 2.91 0.02
CA TYR A 64 -9.91 4.31 -0.25
C TYR A 64 -10.26 4.65 -1.69
N LEU A 65 -10.75 5.87 -1.91
CA LEU A 65 -10.89 6.48 -3.22
C LEU A 65 -9.72 7.45 -3.43
N VAL A 66 -9.05 7.35 -4.56
CA VAL A 66 -8.13 8.39 -5.00
C VAL A 66 -8.97 9.56 -5.50
N THR A 67 -8.92 10.69 -4.82
CA THR A 67 -9.64 11.92 -5.18
C THR A 67 -8.67 12.96 -5.74
N GLY A 68 -9.20 13.90 -6.53
CA GLY A 68 -8.44 15.09 -6.92
C GLY A 68 -8.49 16.13 -5.80
N GLY A 69 -7.33 16.59 -5.36
CA GLY A 69 -7.15 17.64 -4.35
C GLY A 69 -6.54 18.91 -4.95
N ARG A 70 -6.34 19.93 -4.11
CA ARG A 70 -5.73 21.21 -4.51
C ARG A 70 -4.29 21.07 -5.00
N PHE A 71 -3.58 20.05 -4.52
CA PHE A 71 -2.15 19.81 -4.76
C PHE A 71 -1.90 18.44 -5.39
N GLY A 72 -2.79 17.96 -6.27
CA GLY A 72 -2.63 16.67 -6.92
C GLY A 72 -3.73 15.69 -6.53
N VAL A 73 -3.37 14.47 -6.17
CA VAL A 73 -4.29 13.41 -5.75
C VAL A 73 -4.09 13.05 -4.28
N GLU A 74 -5.15 12.60 -3.62
CA GLU A 74 -5.16 12.20 -2.20
C GLU A 74 -6.01 10.92 -2.00
N LEU A 75 -5.82 10.21 -0.89
CA LEU A 75 -6.67 9.10 -0.48
C LEU A 75 -7.81 9.58 0.44
N LEU A 76 -9.05 9.31 0.04
CA LEU A 76 -10.23 9.44 0.87
C LEU A 76 -10.65 8.06 1.37
N LEU A 77 -10.66 7.83 2.68
CA LEU A 77 -11.23 6.61 3.25
C LEU A 77 -12.74 6.53 2.97
N LEU A 78 -13.19 5.47 2.31
CA LEU A 78 -14.60 5.21 2.01
C LEU A 78 -15.23 4.24 3.00
N ALA A 79 -14.51 3.18 3.35
CA ALA A 79 -15.01 2.11 4.20
C ALA A 79 -13.86 1.37 4.89
N HIS A 80 -14.14 0.81 6.07
CA HIS A 80 -13.23 -0.11 6.75
C HIS A 80 -14.03 -1.19 7.48
N THR A 81 -13.34 -2.26 7.87
CA THR A 81 -13.91 -3.37 8.66
C THR A 81 -13.21 -3.55 10.02
N ALA A 82 -12.32 -2.62 10.39
CA ALA A 82 -11.68 -2.62 11.70
C ALA A 82 -12.71 -2.67 12.84
N GLN A 83 -12.40 -3.41 13.90
CA GLN A 83 -13.21 -3.44 15.12
C GLN A 83 -13.12 -2.11 15.89
N ASP A 84 -11.93 -1.52 15.89
CA ASP A 84 -11.67 -0.18 16.40
C ASP A 84 -11.64 0.81 15.23
N ALA A 85 -12.55 1.78 15.23
CA ALA A 85 -12.64 2.76 14.15
C ALA A 85 -11.46 3.74 14.16
N ASP A 86 -10.82 3.96 15.31
CA ASP A 86 -9.66 4.85 15.44
C ASP A 86 -8.40 4.24 14.82
N ALA A 87 -8.41 2.93 14.54
CA ALA A 87 -7.33 2.24 13.84
C ALA A 87 -7.40 2.40 12.31
N ALA A 88 -8.51 2.93 11.77
CA ALA A 88 -8.72 3.03 10.33
C ALA A 88 -8.28 4.39 9.75
N GLY A 89 -7.97 4.41 8.46
CA GLY A 89 -7.58 5.60 7.73
C GLY A 89 -6.10 5.94 7.80
N ALA A 90 -5.24 4.96 8.13
CA ALA A 90 -3.80 5.17 8.29
C ALA A 90 -3.14 5.84 7.08
N TYR A 91 -3.67 5.61 5.88
CA TYR A 91 -3.13 6.12 4.63
C TYR A 91 -3.90 7.32 4.05
N ALA A 92 -4.91 7.86 4.74
CA ALA A 92 -5.61 9.07 4.30
C ALA A 92 -5.02 10.31 5.01
N PRO A 93 -4.67 11.40 4.30
CA PRO A 93 -4.83 11.65 2.86
C PRO A 93 -3.72 11.07 1.98
N GLY A 94 -2.72 10.42 2.57
CA GLY A 94 -1.54 9.91 1.88
C GLY A 94 -0.49 10.99 1.63
N MET A 95 0.61 10.60 0.99
CA MET A 95 1.68 11.53 0.64
C MET A 95 1.23 12.49 -0.48
N PRO A 96 1.63 13.78 -0.43
CA PRO A 96 1.38 14.71 -1.53
C PRO A 96 1.89 14.18 -2.87
N ASP A 97 1.09 14.31 -3.93
CA ASP A 97 1.37 13.85 -5.31
C ASP A 97 1.55 12.33 -5.50
N ASP A 98 1.70 11.55 -4.44
CA ASP A 98 1.86 10.09 -4.50
C ASP A 98 1.15 9.38 -3.34
N PRO A 99 -0.19 9.35 -3.37
CA PRO A 99 -0.98 9.00 -2.21
C PRO A 99 -0.99 7.48 -1.94
N ILE A 100 -0.42 6.65 -2.83
CA ILE A 100 -0.34 5.19 -2.67
C ILE A 100 1.05 4.72 -2.19
N MET A 101 2.11 5.55 -2.31
CA MET A 101 3.48 5.17 -1.93
C MET A 101 3.60 4.60 -0.52
N GLU A 102 3.02 5.28 0.47
CA GLU A 102 3.10 4.86 1.87
C GLU A 102 2.45 3.49 2.08
N ALA A 103 1.22 3.30 1.60
CA ALA A 103 0.55 2.01 1.65
C ALA A 103 1.36 0.89 0.95
N TRP A 104 1.98 1.19 -0.20
CA TRP A 104 2.81 0.22 -0.92
C TRP A 104 4.07 -0.15 -0.14
N MET A 105 4.74 0.83 0.45
CA MET A 105 5.98 0.61 1.20
C MET A 105 5.72 -0.06 2.55
N GLU A 106 4.60 0.26 3.20
CA GLU A 106 4.26 -0.19 4.55
C GLU A 106 3.45 -1.49 4.57
N ALA A 107 2.30 -1.54 3.90
CA ALA A 107 1.46 -2.75 3.85
C ALA A 107 2.02 -3.78 2.87
N GLY A 108 2.63 -3.31 1.79
CA GLY A 108 3.27 -4.15 0.78
C GLY A 108 2.38 -4.51 -0.40
N PRO A 109 2.98 -4.85 -1.55
CA PRO A 109 2.26 -5.10 -2.80
C PRO A 109 1.22 -6.22 -2.69
N GLY A 110 1.48 -7.24 -1.86
CA GLY A 110 0.56 -8.35 -1.66
C GLY A 110 -0.72 -7.97 -0.91
N ALA A 111 -0.67 -6.96 -0.05
CA ALA A 111 -1.82 -6.51 0.73
C ALA A 111 -2.73 -5.54 -0.06
N LEU A 112 -2.25 -5.01 -1.18
CA LEU A 112 -2.92 -3.97 -1.94
C LEU A 112 -3.66 -4.53 -3.14
N MET A 113 -4.89 -4.09 -3.33
CA MET A 113 -5.62 -4.23 -4.59
C MET A 113 -5.92 -2.83 -5.13
N VAL A 114 -5.65 -2.61 -6.42
CA VAL A 114 -6.01 -1.36 -7.12
C VAL A 114 -7.04 -1.66 -8.19
N VAL A 115 -8.14 -0.90 -8.17
CA VAL A 115 -9.22 -0.96 -9.15
C VAL A 115 -9.29 0.36 -9.90
N ARG A 116 -9.36 0.29 -11.23
CA ARG A 116 -9.50 1.44 -12.14
C ARG A 116 -10.56 1.14 -13.18
N ASP A 117 -11.50 2.05 -13.36
CA ASP A 117 -12.62 1.91 -14.29
C ASP A 117 -13.40 0.59 -14.10
N GLY A 118 -13.55 0.15 -12.85
CA GLY A 118 -14.22 -1.12 -12.49
C GLY A 118 -13.40 -2.39 -12.79
N ARG A 119 -12.12 -2.28 -13.13
CA ARG A 119 -11.22 -3.41 -13.37
C ARG A 119 -10.10 -3.45 -12.34
N VAL A 120 -9.80 -4.64 -11.82
CA VAL A 120 -8.60 -4.86 -11.00
C VAL A 120 -7.37 -4.73 -11.90
N ILE A 121 -6.53 -3.73 -11.64
CA ILE A 121 -5.29 -3.44 -12.38
C ILE A 121 -4.03 -3.86 -11.63
N HIS A 122 -4.15 -4.02 -10.31
CA HIS A 122 -3.16 -4.64 -9.43
C HIS A 122 -3.94 -5.53 -8.46
N PRO A 123 -3.87 -6.87 -8.59
CA PRO A 123 -4.51 -7.76 -7.63
C PRO A 123 -3.68 -7.83 -6.34
N ALA A 124 -4.37 -7.93 -5.20
CA ALA A 124 -3.73 -8.39 -3.97
C ALA A 124 -3.19 -9.82 -4.18
N GLY A 125 -2.12 -10.16 -3.47
CA GLY A 125 -1.59 -11.52 -3.45
C GLY A 125 -2.56 -12.48 -2.79
N GLU A 126 -2.57 -13.74 -3.25
CA GLU A 126 -3.20 -14.82 -2.50
C GLU A 126 -2.24 -15.26 -1.38
N SER A 127 -2.74 -15.29 -0.15
CA SER A 127 -2.06 -15.76 1.06
C SER A 127 -1.92 -17.28 1.10
#